data_AF-A0A931S1Q2-F1
#
_entry.id   AF-A0A931S1Q2-F1
#
_cell.length_a   1.000
_cell.length_b   1.000
_cell.length_c   1.000
_cell.angle_alpha   90.00
_cell.angle_beta   90.00
_cell.angle_gamma   90.00
#
_symmetry.space_group_name_H-M   'P 1'
#
loop_
_entity.id
_entity.type
_entity.pdbx_description
1 polymer ?
#
loop_
_entity_poly.entity_id
_entity_poly.type
_entity_poly.pdbx_seq_one_letter_code
_entity_poly.pdbx_strand_id
1 'polypeptide(L)'
;MGFFPRDILLPNEHGAWGMLVTAFLLGWLGAPELSRDPLLLLPAALGGFLTRYPVGIYFKKRRVTRQLGIPLKREKKWFLIYSIFTLLVGLPLLHPLGWWWLLPFTFLATLALALHLTAIIQRKERTLFVEITAMLGISLLAPAAAYAASKQFDWKIFILWILFVLFYTQRIIAIKEKVARRKETGLDIRKVGKRELIYSSLFFLAVILWMRISG
;
A
#
# COMPACT_ATOMS: atom_id res chain seq x y z
N MET A 1 -10.45 17.53 12.72
CA MET A 1 -10.12 18.66 11.84
C MET A 1 -8.94 18.25 10.97
N GLY A 2 -9.12 18.16 9.65
CA GLY A 2 -8.07 17.75 8.72
C GLY A 2 -7.22 18.94 8.30
N PHE A 3 -5.90 18.83 8.45
CA PHE A 3 -4.88 19.85 8.16
C PHE A 3 -4.61 20.06 6.66
N PHE A 4 -5.38 19.46 5.76
CA PHE A 4 -5.15 19.54 4.31
C PHE A 4 -6.18 20.45 3.63
N PRO A 5 -5.77 21.28 2.65
CA PRO A 5 -6.70 22.07 1.84
C PRO A 5 -7.78 21.16 1.27
N ARG A 6 -9.05 21.62 1.30
CA ARG A 6 -10.21 20.85 0.82
C ARG A 6 -10.09 20.41 -0.64
N ASP A 7 -9.08 20.88 -1.37
CA ASP A 7 -8.85 20.66 -2.79
C ASP A 7 -7.90 19.50 -3.12
N ILE A 8 -7.08 19.05 -2.19
CA ILE A 8 -6.17 17.91 -2.40
C ILE A 8 -6.92 16.59 -2.14
N LEU A 9 -6.75 15.61 -3.03
CA LEU A 9 -7.34 14.27 -2.86
C LEU A 9 -6.29 13.33 -2.27
N LEU A 10 -6.35 13.12 -0.95
CA LEU A 10 -5.50 12.19 -0.21
C LEU A 10 -6.29 10.99 0.33
N PRO A 11 -5.73 9.78 0.33
CA PRO A 11 -6.35 8.62 0.98
C PRO A 11 -6.58 8.85 2.47
N ASN A 12 -7.82 8.64 2.94
CA ASN A 12 -8.19 8.73 4.36
C ASN A 12 -7.97 7.42 5.14
N GLU A 13 -7.48 6.38 4.46
CA GLU A 13 -7.30 5.04 5.01
C GLU A 13 -5.97 4.94 5.78
N HIS A 14 -6.04 5.19 7.08
CA HIS A 14 -4.87 5.15 7.97
C HIS A 14 -4.15 3.79 7.93
N GLY A 15 -4.90 2.69 7.82
CA GLY A 15 -4.33 1.35 7.75
C GLY A 15 -3.46 1.11 6.50
N ALA A 16 -3.87 1.66 5.35
CA ALA A 16 -3.13 1.53 4.11
C ALA A 16 -1.81 2.33 4.13
N TRP A 17 -1.81 3.51 4.75
CA TRP A 17 -0.58 4.27 5.02
C TRP A 17 0.39 3.50 5.91
N GLY A 18 -0.12 2.93 7.01
CA GLY A 18 0.68 2.09 7.89
C GLY A 18 1.29 0.90 7.17
N MET A 19 0.51 0.22 6.33
CA MET A 19 0.98 -0.93 5.53
C MET A 19 2.04 -0.53 4.50
N LEU A 20 1.89 0.60 3.82
CA LEU A 20 2.88 1.11 2.86
C LEU A 20 4.23 1.34 3.56
N VAL A 21 4.22 2.05 4.69
CA VAL A 21 5.43 2.39 5.44
C VAL A 21 6.08 1.13 6.01
N THR A 22 5.31 0.22 6.59
CA THR A 22 5.87 -1.02 7.15
C THR A 22 6.36 -1.97 6.08
N ALA A 23 5.70 -2.08 4.92
CA ALA A 23 6.19 -2.88 3.79
C ALA A 23 7.54 -2.34 3.30
N PHE A 24 7.64 -1.02 3.09
CA PHE A 24 8.89 -0.38 2.68
C PHE A 24 10.01 -0.63 3.69
N LEU A 25 9.78 -0.38 4.98
CA LEU A 25 10.77 -0.58 6.03
C LEU A 25 11.15 -2.05 6.19
N LEU A 26 10.20 -2.97 6.08
CA LEU A 26 10.47 -4.41 6.14
C LEU A 26 11.43 -4.83 5.01
N GLY A 27 11.16 -4.38 3.78
CA GLY A 27 12.02 -4.65 2.63
C GLY A 27 13.41 -4.03 2.78
N TRP A 28 13.45 -2.75 3.13
CA TRP A 28 14.70 -2.01 3.25
C TRP A 28 15.58 -2.53 4.38
N LEU A 29 15.03 -2.71 5.59
CA LEU A 29 15.79 -3.16 6.76
C LEU A 29 16.05 -4.67 6.72
N GLY A 30 15.19 -5.44 6.06
CA GLY A 30 15.36 -6.89 5.87
C GLY A 30 16.32 -7.27 4.75
N ALA A 31 16.72 -6.32 3.88
CA ALA A 31 17.67 -6.58 2.81
C ALA A 31 19.04 -7.01 3.35
N PRO A 32 19.78 -7.89 2.65
CA PRO A 32 21.13 -8.30 3.05
C PRO A 32 22.06 -7.11 3.29
N GLU A 33 22.05 -6.15 2.35
CA GLU A 33 22.85 -4.94 2.42
C GLU A 33 22.00 -3.73 2.81
N LEU A 34 22.51 -2.89 3.71
CA LEU A 34 21.87 -1.64 4.07
C LEU A 34 22.40 -0.53 3.17
N SER A 35 21.59 -0.08 2.22
CA SER A 35 21.94 1.02 1.30
C SER A 35 20.89 2.13 1.35
N ARG A 36 21.22 3.30 0.78
CA ARG A 36 20.29 4.45 0.71
C ARG A 36 19.38 4.39 -0.51
N ASP A 37 19.69 3.53 -1.47
CA ASP A 37 19.01 3.40 -2.75
C ASP A 37 17.48 3.24 -2.63
N PRO A 38 16.91 2.45 -1.70
CA PRO A 38 15.45 2.33 -1.56
C PRO A 38 14.75 3.67 -1.31
N LEU A 39 15.45 4.68 -0.78
CA LEU A 39 14.88 6.02 -0.60
C LEU A 39 14.49 6.67 -1.94
N LEU A 40 15.13 6.29 -3.05
CA LEU A 40 14.77 6.76 -4.39
C LEU A 40 13.46 6.11 -4.90
N LEU A 41 13.13 4.91 -4.43
CA LEU A 41 11.89 4.21 -4.76
C LEU A 41 10.68 4.81 -4.04
N LEU A 42 10.88 5.35 -2.84
CA LEU A 42 9.79 5.79 -1.96
C LEU A 42 8.87 6.85 -2.60
N PRO A 43 9.35 7.91 -3.28
CA PRO A 43 8.45 8.88 -3.88
C PRO A 43 7.67 8.30 -5.07
N ALA A 44 8.25 7.39 -5.86
CA ALA A 44 7.52 6.68 -6.91
C ALA A 44 6.41 5.79 -6.33
N ALA A 45 6.72 5.03 -5.27
CA ALA A 45 5.74 4.21 -4.57
C ALA A 45 4.61 5.06 -3.94
N LEU A 46 4.94 6.22 -3.36
CA LEU A 46 3.97 7.18 -2.84
C LEU A 46 3.08 7.74 -3.95
N GLY A 47 3.64 8.12 -5.09
CA GLY A 47 2.87 8.58 -6.24
C GLY A 47 1.86 7.54 -6.74
N GLY A 48 2.32 6.28 -6.88
CA GLY A 48 1.46 5.16 -7.29
C GLY A 48 0.35 4.90 -6.27
N PHE A 49 0.71 4.89 -4.99
CA PHE A 49 -0.24 4.75 -3.88
C PHE A 49 -1.27 5.88 -3.85
N LEU A 50 -0.86 7.13 -4.05
CA LEU A 50 -1.76 8.28 -4.05
C LEU A 50 -2.72 8.25 -5.24
N THR A 51 -2.28 7.77 -6.39
CA THR A 51 -3.09 7.64 -7.63
C THR A 51 -4.38 6.84 -7.41
N ARG A 52 -4.36 5.83 -6.52
CA ARG A 52 -5.52 4.96 -6.25
C ARG A 52 -6.76 5.70 -5.73
N TYR A 53 -6.56 6.81 -5.04
CA TYR A 53 -7.64 7.54 -4.39
C TYR A 53 -8.48 8.39 -5.37
N PRO A 54 -7.91 9.32 -6.17
CA PRO A 54 -8.68 10.07 -7.14
C PRO A 54 -9.33 9.16 -8.19
N VAL A 55 -8.66 8.08 -8.63
CA VAL A 55 -9.23 7.13 -9.59
C VAL A 55 -10.39 6.32 -8.98
N GLY A 56 -10.27 5.90 -7.72
CA GLY A 56 -11.36 5.23 -7.01
C GLY A 56 -12.59 6.12 -6.86
N ILE A 57 -12.42 7.38 -6.45
CA ILE A 57 -13.51 8.37 -6.37
C ILE A 57 -14.12 8.60 -7.75
N TYR A 58 -13.29 8.75 -8.79
CA TYR A 58 -13.74 8.94 -10.15
C TYR A 58 -14.71 7.82 -10.56
N PHE A 59 -14.29 6.56 -10.44
CA PHE A 59 -15.13 5.41 -10.82
C PHE A 59 -16.38 5.28 -9.96
N LYS A 60 -16.30 5.59 -8.66
CA LYS A 60 -17.45 5.55 -7.75
C LYS A 60 -18.51 6.59 -8.11
N LYS A 61 -18.11 7.81 -8.47
CA LYS A 61 -19.02 8.90 -8.81
C LYS A 61 -19.52 8.83 -10.26
N ARG A 62 -18.71 8.30 -11.19
CA ARG A 62 -18.91 8.37 -12.64
C ARG A 62 -20.33 8.10 -13.11
N ARG A 63 -21.01 7.09 -12.57
CA ARG A 63 -22.38 6.73 -12.99
C ARG A 63 -23.38 7.85 -12.65
N VAL A 64 -23.34 8.38 -11.44
CA VAL A 64 -24.27 9.41 -10.95
C VAL A 64 -23.96 10.77 -11.57
N THR A 65 -22.68 11.15 -11.64
CA THR A 65 -22.27 12.44 -12.21
C THR A 65 -22.53 12.52 -13.72
N ARG A 66 -22.42 11.40 -14.45
CA ARG A 66 -22.76 11.35 -15.88
C ARG A 66 -24.24 11.60 -16.12
N GLN A 67 -25.13 11.09 -15.26
CA GLN A 67 -26.58 11.33 -15.36
C GLN A 67 -26.93 12.79 -15.06
N LEU A 68 -26.19 13.43 -14.15
CA LEU A 68 -26.44 14.81 -13.73
C LEU A 68 -25.63 15.87 -14.51
N GLY A 69 -24.83 15.46 -15.50
CA GLY A 69 -23.97 16.37 -16.28
C GLY A 69 -22.84 17.05 -15.48
N ILE A 70 -22.55 16.59 -14.25
CA ILE A 70 -21.55 17.22 -13.37
C ILE A 70 -20.14 16.72 -13.76
N PRO A 71 -19.19 17.61 -14.10
CA PRO A 71 -17.88 17.20 -14.56
C PRO A 71 -16.92 16.84 -13.41
N LEU A 72 -16.28 15.67 -13.50
CA LEU A 72 -15.28 15.17 -12.54
C LEU A 72 -13.87 15.75 -12.79
N LYS A 73 -13.75 17.08 -12.97
CA LYS A 73 -12.47 17.74 -13.34
C LYS A 73 -11.40 17.55 -12.26
N ARG A 74 -11.79 17.62 -10.99
CA ARG A 74 -10.87 17.54 -9.85
C ARG A 74 -10.23 16.16 -9.72
N GLU A 75 -11.02 15.10 -9.81
CA GLU A 75 -10.54 13.72 -9.74
C GLU A 75 -9.58 13.41 -10.90
N LYS A 76 -9.92 13.84 -12.12
CA LYS A 76 -9.04 13.70 -13.30
C LYS A 76 -7.72 14.45 -13.12
N LYS A 77 -7.77 15.70 -12.64
CA LYS A 77 -6.57 16.53 -12.40
C LYS A 77 -5.61 15.83 -11.44
N TRP A 78 -6.09 15.37 -10.29
CA TRP A 78 -5.22 14.71 -9.30
C TRP A 78 -4.74 13.33 -9.73
N PHE A 79 -5.57 12.55 -10.43
CA PHE A 79 -5.14 11.32 -11.06
C PHE A 79 -3.96 11.58 -12.01
N LEU A 80 -4.08 12.59 -12.88
CA LEU A 80 -3.02 12.95 -13.82
C LEU A 80 -1.76 13.44 -13.11
N ILE A 81 -1.88 14.32 -12.11
CA ILE A 81 -0.74 14.84 -11.33
C ILE A 81 0.03 13.70 -10.68
N TYR A 82 -0.66 12.79 -9.95
CA TYR A 82 0.01 11.68 -9.28
C TYR A 82 0.58 10.66 -10.27
N SER A 83 -0.09 10.42 -11.40
CA SER A 83 0.42 9.50 -12.43
C SER A 83 1.68 10.05 -13.10
N ILE A 84 1.67 11.34 -13.50
CA ILE A 84 2.84 12.01 -14.07
C ILE A 84 3.98 12.02 -13.06
N PHE A 85 3.72 12.39 -11.80
CA PHE A 85 4.73 12.37 -10.74
C PHE A 85 5.35 10.97 -10.57
N THR A 86 4.52 9.94 -10.54
CA THR A 86 4.97 8.54 -10.44
C THR A 86 5.87 8.15 -11.60
N LEU A 87 5.51 8.53 -12.83
CA LEU A 87 6.31 8.24 -14.02
C LEU A 87 7.62 9.03 -14.05
N LEU A 88 7.59 10.33 -13.73
CA LEU A 88 8.79 11.17 -13.71
C LEU A 88 9.82 10.71 -12.69
N VAL A 89 9.39 10.25 -11.51
CA VAL A 89 10.31 9.73 -10.49
C VAL A 89 10.64 8.25 -10.72
N GLY A 90 9.70 7.46 -11.22
CA GLY A 90 9.85 6.01 -11.39
C GLY A 90 10.67 5.61 -12.62
N LEU A 91 10.51 6.29 -13.76
CA LEU A 91 11.23 5.94 -15.01
C LEU A 91 12.76 6.04 -14.87
N PRO A 92 13.34 7.05 -14.18
CA PRO A 92 14.77 7.08 -13.89
C PRO A 92 15.27 5.90 -13.04
N LEU A 93 14.40 5.18 -12.32
CA LEU A 93 14.84 4.00 -11.58
C LEU A 93 15.20 2.83 -12.51
N LEU A 94 14.62 2.79 -13.72
CA LEU A 94 14.82 1.69 -14.66
C LEU A 94 16.08 1.89 -15.53
N HIS A 95 16.20 3.04 -16.18
CA HIS A 95 17.22 3.22 -17.23
C HIS A 95 18.61 3.61 -16.69
N PRO A 96 18.81 4.77 -16.02
CA PRO A 96 20.13 5.13 -15.51
C PRO A 96 20.56 4.31 -14.28
N LEU A 97 19.61 3.79 -13.50
CA LEU A 97 19.90 3.00 -12.30
C LEU A 97 19.86 1.48 -12.54
N GLY A 98 19.28 1.02 -13.65
CA GLY A 98 19.27 -0.39 -14.05
C GLY A 98 18.34 -1.31 -13.25
N TRP A 99 17.34 -0.78 -12.52
CA TRP A 99 16.50 -1.58 -11.62
C TRP A 99 15.35 -2.29 -12.35
N TRP A 100 15.68 -3.01 -13.42
CA TRP A 100 14.71 -3.65 -14.32
C TRP A 100 13.77 -4.64 -13.62
N TRP A 101 14.23 -5.26 -12.53
CA TRP A 101 13.39 -6.17 -11.74
C TRP A 101 12.30 -5.48 -10.91
N LEU A 102 12.24 -4.13 -10.92
CA LEU A 102 11.05 -3.41 -10.45
C LEU A 102 9.84 -3.58 -11.37
N LEU A 103 10.03 -3.98 -12.64
CA LEU A 103 8.94 -4.11 -13.60
C LEU A 103 7.92 -5.19 -13.20
N PRO A 104 8.31 -6.44 -12.84
CA PRO A 104 7.35 -7.43 -12.35
C PRO A 104 6.57 -6.96 -11.12
N PHE A 105 7.21 -6.32 -10.15
CA PHE A 105 6.52 -5.80 -8.95
C PHE A 105 5.53 -4.70 -9.30
N THR A 106 5.93 -3.79 -10.19
CA THR A 106 5.07 -2.70 -10.68
C THR A 106 3.88 -3.25 -11.46
N PHE A 107 4.11 -4.26 -12.31
CA PHE A 107 3.05 -4.94 -13.06
C PHE A 107 2.04 -5.60 -12.13
N LEU A 108 2.49 -6.40 -11.15
CA LEU A 108 1.62 -7.07 -10.19
C LEU A 108 0.85 -6.07 -9.31
N ALA A 109 1.50 -5.01 -8.84
CA ALA A 109 0.84 -3.95 -8.08
C ALA A 109 -0.22 -3.21 -8.92
N THR A 110 0.07 -2.96 -10.21
CA THR A 110 -0.88 -2.35 -11.16
C THR A 110 -2.05 -3.28 -11.43
N LEU A 111 -1.82 -4.59 -11.57
CA LEU A 111 -2.87 -5.59 -11.73
C LEU A 111 -3.77 -5.64 -10.49
N ALA A 112 -3.18 -5.66 -9.29
CA ALA A 112 -3.93 -5.61 -8.03
C ALA A 112 -4.78 -4.34 -7.92
N LEU A 113 -4.24 -3.18 -8.34
CA LEU A 113 -4.99 -1.94 -8.42
C LEU A 113 -6.15 -2.06 -9.43
N ALA A 114 -5.92 -2.59 -10.64
CA ALA A 114 -6.97 -2.75 -11.65
C ALA A 114 -8.11 -3.66 -11.16
N LEU A 115 -7.79 -4.77 -10.48
CA LEU A 115 -8.78 -5.64 -9.84
C LEU A 115 -9.56 -4.89 -8.75
N HIS A 116 -8.87 -4.12 -7.91
CA HIS A 116 -9.50 -3.30 -6.89
C HIS A 116 -10.45 -2.24 -7.49
N LEU A 117 -10.05 -1.55 -8.56
CA LEU A 117 -10.90 -0.59 -9.27
C LEU A 117 -12.12 -1.26 -9.92
N THR A 118 -11.94 -2.45 -10.48
CA THR A 118 -13.04 -3.25 -11.03
C THR A 118 -14.06 -3.58 -9.94
N ALA A 119 -13.60 -3.94 -8.75
CA ALA A 119 -14.48 -4.17 -7.60
C ALA A 119 -15.20 -2.90 -7.12
N ILE A 120 -14.56 -1.72 -7.17
CA ILE A 120 -15.22 -0.44 -6.90
C ILE A 120 -16.37 -0.20 -7.89
N ILE A 121 -16.13 -0.41 -9.18
CA ILE A 121 -17.16 -0.26 -10.23
C ILE A 121 -18.34 -1.21 -9.97
N GLN A 122 -18.05 -2.44 -9.55
CA GLN A 122 -19.05 -3.45 -9.19
C GLN A 122 -19.67 -3.26 -7.79
N ARG A 123 -19.27 -2.24 -7.03
CA ARG A 123 -19.69 -1.98 -5.64
C ARG A 123 -19.37 -3.13 -4.66
N LYS A 124 -18.32 -3.90 -4.94
CA LYS A 124 -17.81 -5.02 -4.13
C LYS A 124 -16.54 -4.66 -3.34
N GLU A 125 -16.24 -3.37 -3.20
CA GLU A 125 -15.01 -2.86 -2.57
C GLU A 125 -14.78 -3.35 -1.12
N ARG A 126 -15.86 -3.72 -0.40
CA ARG A 126 -15.80 -4.16 1.01
C ARG A 126 -15.64 -5.68 1.19
N THR A 127 -15.52 -6.42 0.10
CA THR A 127 -15.31 -7.87 0.18
C THR A 127 -13.90 -8.18 0.67
N LEU A 128 -13.75 -9.24 1.46
CA LEU A 128 -12.47 -9.64 2.02
C LEU A 128 -11.42 -9.90 0.91
N PHE A 129 -11.85 -10.56 -0.17
CA PHE A 129 -10.98 -10.83 -1.33
C PHE A 129 -10.38 -9.56 -1.94
N VAL A 130 -11.18 -8.50 -2.09
CA VAL A 130 -10.74 -7.23 -2.68
C VAL A 130 -9.79 -6.48 -1.77
N GLU A 131 -10.04 -6.51 -0.45
CA GLU A 131 -9.15 -5.92 0.53
C GLU A 131 -7.80 -6.66 0.57
N ILE A 132 -7.80 -8.00 0.57
CA ILE A 132 -6.58 -8.81 0.48
C ILE A 132 -5.84 -8.52 -0.82
N THR A 133 -6.54 -8.39 -1.95
CA THR A 133 -5.92 -8.06 -3.25
C THR A 133 -5.23 -6.69 -3.22
N ALA A 134 -5.89 -5.68 -2.65
CA ALA A 134 -5.29 -4.35 -2.50
C ALA A 134 -4.07 -4.37 -1.57
N MET A 135 -4.14 -5.17 -0.50
CA MET A 135 -3.03 -5.40 0.42
C MET A 135 -1.84 -6.08 -0.25
N LEU A 136 -2.09 -7.13 -1.03
CA LEU A 136 -1.06 -7.78 -1.84
C LEU A 136 -0.34 -6.75 -2.72
N GLY A 137 -1.10 -5.92 -3.44
CA GLY A 137 -0.54 -4.84 -4.27
C GLY A 137 0.37 -3.87 -3.50
N ILE A 138 -0.04 -3.41 -2.32
CA ILE A 138 0.78 -2.50 -1.48
C ILE A 138 2.00 -3.23 -0.90
N SER A 139 1.83 -4.47 -0.47
CA SER A 139 2.88 -5.26 0.18
C SER A 139 4.05 -5.60 -0.74
N LEU A 140 3.85 -5.62 -2.07
CA LEU A 140 4.93 -5.79 -3.06
C LEU A 140 6.03 -4.71 -2.97
N LEU A 141 5.75 -3.61 -2.26
CA LEU A 141 6.77 -2.63 -1.92
C LEU A 141 7.89 -3.21 -1.04
N ALA A 142 7.63 -4.25 -0.24
CA ALA A 142 8.66 -4.92 0.56
C ALA A 142 9.73 -5.60 -0.32
N PRO A 143 9.39 -6.57 -1.20
CA PRO A 143 10.40 -7.16 -2.08
C PRO A 143 11.01 -6.13 -3.05
N ALA A 144 10.26 -5.12 -3.49
CA ALA A 144 10.79 -4.05 -4.33
C ALA A 144 11.85 -3.19 -3.60
N ALA A 145 11.61 -2.83 -2.33
CA ALA A 145 12.56 -2.07 -1.53
C ALA A 145 13.81 -2.89 -1.19
N ALA A 146 13.66 -4.19 -0.93
CA ALA A 146 14.80 -5.08 -0.69
C ALA A 146 15.67 -5.22 -1.94
N TYR A 147 15.07 -5.42 -3.11
CA TYR A 147 15.77 -5.46 -4.39
C TYR A 147 16.48 -4.12 -4.67
N ALA A 148 15.81 -2.99 -4.41
CA ALA A 148 16.44 -1.68 -4.55
C ALA A 148 17.68 -1.54 -3.63
N ALA A 149 17.67 -2.20 -2.47
CA ALA A 149 18.76 -2.11 -1.50
C ALA A 149 20.01 -2.91 -1.93
N SER A 150 19.84 -4.16 -2.35
CA SER A 150 20.93 -5.10 -2.61
C SER A 150 21.20 -5.38 -4.10
N LYS A 151 20.31 -4.95 -5.01
CA LYS A 151 20.30 -5.31 -6.45
C LYS A 151 20.24 -6.81 -6.75
N GLN A 152 20.02 -7.64 -5.74
CA GLN A 152 19.99 -9.09 -5.84
C GLN A 152 18.65 -9.62 -5.32
N PHE A 153 18.23 -10.77 -5.84
CA PHE A 153 17.09 -11.47 -5.29
C PHE A 153 17.51 -12.33 -4.11
N ASP A 154 16.83 -12.13 -2.99
CA ASP A 154 16.94 -13.02 -1.83
C ASP A 154 15.58 -13.68 -1.58
N TRP A 155 15.56 -15.01 -1.57
CA TRP A 155 14.37 -15.79 -1.27
C TRP A 155 13.82 -15.53 0.14
N LYS A 156 14.69 -15.18 1.10
CA LYS A 156 14.30 -14.83 2.47
C LYS A 156 13.31 -13.67 2.49
N ILE A 157 13.46 -12.69 1.60
CA ILE A 157 12.55 -11.54 1.49
C ILE A 157 11.15 -11.96 1.04
N PHE A 158 11.03 -12.95 0.16
CA PHE A 158 9.71 -13.45 -0.25
C PHE A 158 9.01 -14.16 0.90
N ILE A 159 9.75 -14.90 1.72
CA ILE A 159 9.22 -15.51 2.96
C ILE A 159 8.72 -14.41 3.91
N LEU A 160 9.51 -13.35 4.12
CA LEU A 160 9.08 -12.19 4.91
C LEU A 160 7.82 -11.53 4.34
N TRP A 161 7.78 -11.35 3.03
CA TRP A 161 6.65 -10.75 2.34
C TRP A 161 5.38 -11.59 2.52
N ILE A 162 5.46 -12.92 2.40
CA ILE A 162 4.34 -13.83 2.65
C ILE A 162 3.88 -13.71 4.11
N LEU A 163 4.80 -13.76 5.08
CA LEU A 163 4.47 -13.61 6.50
C LEU A 163 3.84 -12.24 6.78
N PHE A 164 4.32 -11.18 6.14
CA PHE A 164 3.77 -9.83 6.23
C PHE A 164 2.34 -9.76 5.69
N VAL A 165 2.07 -10.38 4.54
CA VAL A 165 0.73 -10.47 3.96
C VAL A 165 -0.22 -11.24 4.87
N LEU A 166 0.20 -12.40 5.38
CA LEU A 166 -0.59 -13.21 6.30
C LEU A 166 -0.92 -12.44 7.58
N PHE A 167 0.10 -11.77 8.14
CA PHE A 167 -0.04 -10.92 9.31
C PHE A 167 -1.08 -9.81 9.10
N TYR A 168 -0.98 -9.06 8.01
CA TYR A 168 -1.93 -7.98 7.71
C TYR A 168 -3.33 -8.50 7.38
N THR A 169 -3.43 -9.65 6.71
CA THR A 169 -4.71 -10.32 6.43
C THR A 169 -5.42 -10.68 7.73
N GLN A 170 -4.71 -11.33 8.66
CA GLN A 170 -5.23 -11.66 9.99
C GLN A 170 -5.71 -10.40 10.74
N ARG A 171 -4.98 -9.29 10.62
CA ARG A 171 -5.38 -8.01 11.22
C ARG A 171 -6.66 -7.43 10.62
N ILE A 172 -6.86 -7.50 9.30
CA ILE A 172 -8.13 -7.06 8.70
C ILE A 172 -9.28 -7.85 9.30
N ILE A 173 -9.16 -9.18 9.30
CA ILE A 173 -10.22 -10.09 9.75
C ILE A 173 -10.56 -9.77 11.21
N ALA A 174 -9.54 -9.69 12.08
CA ALA A 174 -9.74 -9.36 13.49
C ALA A 174 -10.37 -7.97 13.71
N ILE A 175 -9.99 -6.96 12.92
CA ILE A 175 -10.61 -5.62 13.01
C ILE A 175 -12.07 -5.67 12.56
N LYS A 176 -12.39 -6.40 11.49
CA LYS A 176 -13.77 -6.55 11.00
C LYS A 176 -14.66 -7.22 12.04
N GLU A 177 -14.20 -8.30 12.65
CA GLU A 177 -14.90 -8.99 13.73
C GLU A 177 -15.12 -8.07 14.94
N LYS A 178 -14.08 -7.34 15.36
CA LYS A 178 -14.19 -6.36 16.47
C LYS A 178 -15.17 -5.22 16.15
N VAL A 179 -15.19 -4.73 14.90
CA VAL A 179 -16.13 -3.69 14.45
C VAL A 179 -17.57 -4.22 14.41
N ALA A 180 -17.77 -5.47 13.99
CA ALA A 180 -19.07 -6.13 14.04
C ALA A 180 -19.57 -6.25 15.49
N ARG A 181 -18.73 -6.80 16.38
CA ARG A 181 -19.04 -6.93 17.82
C ARG A 181 -19.25 -5.60 18.53
N ARG A 182 -18.56 -4.51 18.14
CA ARG A 182 -18.76 -3.19 18.75
C ARG A 182 -20.20 -2.70 18.57
N LYS A 183 -20.82 -2.95 17.42
CA LYS A 183 -22.23 -2.58 17.20
C LYS A 183 -23.15 -3.24 18.21
N GLU A 184 -22.75 -4.39 18.75
CA GLU A 184 -23.51 -5.19 19.72
C GLU A 184 -23.13 -4.86 21.17
N THR A 185 -21.86 -4.53 21.45
CA THR A 185 -21.30 -4.53 22.83
C THR A 185 -20.72 -3.19 23.30
N GLY A 186 -20.65 -2.15 22.45
CA GLY A 186 -20.15 -0.83 22.84
C GLY A 186 -18.63 -0.74 23.06
N LEU A 187 -17.85 -1.76 22.68
CA LEU A 187 -16.39 -1.83 22.87
C LEU A 187 -15.62 -0.59 22.36
N ASP A 188 -14.62 -0.16 23.13
CA ASP A 188 -13.67 0.90 22.75
C ASP A 188 -12.54 0.36 21.86
N ILE A 189 -12.73 0.49 20.54
CA ILE A 189 -11.77 0.05 19.51
C ILE A 189 -10.42 0.77 19.61
N ARG A 190 -10.36 2.00 20.16
CA ARG A 190 -9.11 2.78 20.17
C ARG A 190 -8.05 2.16 21.06
N LYS A 191 -8.42 1.69 22.26
CA LYS A 191 -7.49 1.05 23.20
C LYS A 191 -6.95 -0.27 22.66
N VAL A 192 -7.80 -1.03 21.96
CA VAL A 192 -7.40 -2.30 21.33
C VAL A 192 -6.40 -2.05 20.20
N GLY A 193 -6.60 -1.03 19.37
CA GLY A 193 -5.69 -0.69 18.28
C GLY A 193 -4.26 -0.34 18.73
N LYS A 194 -4.09 0.33 19.88
CA LYS A 194 -2.78 0.74 20.39
C LYS A 194 -1.92 -0.45 20.83
N ARG A 195 -2.51 -1.44 21.52
CA ARG A 195 -1.79 -2.65 21.97
C ARG A 195 -1.32 -3.49 20.78
N GLU A 196 -2.20 -3.69 19.80
CA GLU A 196 -1.90 -4.44 18.57
C GLU A 196 -0.75 -3.81 17.80
N LEU A 197 -0.69 -2.47 17.72
CA LEU A 197 0.42 -1.74 17.10
C LEU A 197 1.77 -2.07 17.75
N ILE A 198 1.84 -2.06 19.08
CA ILE A 198 3.07 -2.38 19.82
C ILE A 198 3.52 -3.82 19.54
N TYR A 199 2.61 -4.80 19.65
CA TYR A 199 2.95 -6.20 19.37
C TYR A 199 3.40 -6.41 17.92
N SER A 200 2.72 -5.76 16.96
CA SER A 200 3.11 -5.79 15.55
C SER A 200 4.53 -5.26 15.35
N SER A 201 4.83 -4.10 15.94
CA SER A 201 6.14 -3.46 15.82
C SER A 201 7.24 -4.30 16.45
N LEU A 202 7.00 -4.90 17.62
CA LEU A 202 7.96 -5.79 18.27
C LEU A 202 8.18 -7.07 17.48
N PHE A 203 7.11 -7.68 16.94
CA PHE A 203 7.21 -8.86 16.08
C PHE A 203 8.04 -8.57 14.83
N PHE A 204 7.76 -7.48 14.12
CA PHE A 204 8.53 -7.11 12.94
C PHE A 204 9.99 -6.79 13.27
N LEU A 205 10.25 -6.11 14.39
CA LEU A 205 11.60 -5.84 14.85
C LEU A 205 12.36 -7.13 15.15
N ALA A 206 11.75 -8.07 15.86
CA ALA A 206 12.35 -9.39 16.13
C ALA A 206 12.65 -10.17 14.84
N VAL A 207 11.72 -10.16 13.88
CA VAL A 207 11.90 -10.83 12.58
C VAL A 207 13.03 -10.19 11.76
N ILE A 208 13.12 -8.86 11.74
CA ILE A 208 14.21 -8.13 11.06
C ILE A 208 15.55 -8.45 11.73
N LEU A 209 15.62 -8.44 13.07
CA LEU A 209 16.84 -8.78 13.80
C LEU A 209 17.27 -10.22 13.53
N TRP A 210 16.33 -11.17 13.52
CA TRP A 210 16.62 -12.55 13.18
C TRP A 210 17.19 -12.72 11.77
N MET A 211 16.65 -11.98 10.78
CA MET A 211 17.20 -11.97 9.43
C MET A 211 18.63 -11.43 9.37
N ARG A 212 18.93 -10.39 10.16
CA ARG A 212 20.27 -9.80 10.24
C ARG A 212 21.31 -10.70 10.88
N ILE A 213 20.89 -11.60 11.78
CA ILE A 213 21.80 -12.54 12.47
C ILE A 213 22.02 -13.83 11.64
N SER A 214 21.05 -14.20 10.80
CA SER A 214 21.04 -15.46 10.05
C SER A 214 21.51 -15.35 8.59
N GLY A 215 21.93 -14.16 8.15
CA GLY A 215 22.53 -13.89 6.83
C GLY A 215 23.97 -13.48 7.00
#